data_AF-B4LEK9-F1
#
_entry.id   AF-B4LEK9-F1
#
_cell.length_a   1.000
_cell.length_b   1.000
_cell.length_c   1.000
_cell.angle_alpha   90.00
_cell.angle_beta   90.00
_cell.angle_gamma   90.00
#
_symmetry.space_group_name_H-M   'P 1'
#
loop_
_entity.id
_entity.type
_entity.pdbx_description
1 polymer ?
#
loop_
_entity_poly.entity_id
_entity_poly.type
_entity_poly.pdbx_seq_one_letter_code
_entity_poly.pdbx_strand_id
1 'polypeptide(L)'
;MALALRVACRGHWSRWPQERRRLVRLCSTSRPPGSDSGQKSNYSTQEQPKMTAPKPMDTTPPQIKRNVAAEITSVGKVIYEAGWDEKKAKGTQPKTGTTSDTSTRVESTPGDDSPDRNNKDKDREPQKSKREQMRDDMQDYIFARYFNYVKNYDKVLEKNFPKAMQLYRAFFDGVKDFFADMKRFLKVARIANDSPQGIRALNRQELELYMQMPRDMMKVAPALIGCSLPMVGYAFFPLVFYYPRTFLTAHFWTPEQRIEFPSYFMKRRLQCNKSVLRCLQAKLKSVAGHHKHAEFECILGQLGSGTHPTPEALIAVKDIFAEGPYSLLGMSRRHVKCLVKMHGLPNSLFKRHRLHEHAFLVHYMDLAITREGGVHNLSLPALRYSCYLRGLNPDNLNAEQMIEWLRNWVKVSTLIQGEHITLFLHLPILLGYNHPNNWKTIYCKKDS
;
A
#
# COMPACT_ATOMS: atom_id res chain seq x y z
N MET A 1 -12.99 -2.65 -6.23
CA MET A 1 -12.44 -2.09 -4.98
C MET A 1 -13.47 -2.02 -3.84
N ALA A 2 -14.69 -1.51 -4.07
CA ALA A 2 -15.74 -1.46 -3.04
C ALA A 2 -16.13 -2.82 -2.45
N LEU A 3 -16.15 -3.91 -3.25
CA LEU A 3 -16.35 -5.28 -2.73
C LEU A 3 -15.19 -5.73 -1.85
N ALA A 4 -13.95 -5.44 -2.25
CA ALA A 4 -12.75 -5.78 -1.50
C ALA A 4 -12.60 -4.94 -0.22
N LEU A 5 -12.99 -3.66 -0.25
CA LEU A 5 -13.14 -2.78 0.92
C LEU A 5 -14.31 -3.24 1.80
N ARG A 6 -15.42 -3.74 1.25
CA ARG A 6 -16.48 -4.37 2.03
C ARG A 6 -16.00 -5.66 2.68
N VAL A 7 -15.20 -6.49 2.02
CA VAL A 7 -14.59 -7.69 2.61
C VAL A 7 -13.55 -7.31 3.69
N ALA A 8 -12.78 -6.23 3.47
CA ALA A 8 -11.78 -5.74 4.43
C ALA A 8 -12.40 -4.98 5.62
N CYS A 9 -13.48 -4.23 5.42
CA CYS A 9 -14.19 -3.46 6.46
C CYS A 9 -15.31 -4.27 7.14
N ARG A 10 -15.90 -5.25 6.46
CA ARG A 10 -16.83 -6.25 7.00
C ARG A 10 -16.18 -7.63 6.99
N GLY A 11 -15.19 -7.84 7.86
CA GLY A 11 -15.01 -9.19 8.41
C GLY A 11 -16.33 -9.54 9.10
N HIS A 12 -17.17 -10.36 8.47
CA HIS A 12 -18.53 -10.68 8.91
C HIS A 12 -18.55 -11.04 10.40
N TRP A 13 -19.23 -10.25 11.24
CA TRP A 13 -19.30 -10.44 12.69
C TRP A 13 -19.96 -11.78 13.10
N SER A 14 -20.66 -12.44 12.17
CA SER A 14 -21.52 -13.59 12.47
C SER A 14 -20.82 -14.95 12.47
N ARG A 15 -19.53 -15.07 12.12
CA ARG A 15 -18.84 -16.37 12.01
C ARG A 15 -17.44 -16.39 12.64
N TRP A 16 -17.31 -15.84 13.85
CA TRP A 16 -16.02 -15.73 14.54
C TRP A 16 -15.73 -16.97 15.42
N PRO A 17 -14.48 -17.49 15.47
CA PRO A 17 -14.05 -18.48 16.46
C PRO A 17 -14.31 -17.98 17.90
N GLN A 18 -14.66 -18.88 18.82
CA GLN A 18 -15.09 -18.55 20.19
C GLN A 18 -14.12 -17.62 20.94
N GLU A 19 -12.80 -17.77 20.73
CA GLU A 19 -11.76 -16.96 21.38
C GLU A 19 -11.83 -15.47 21.03
N ARG A 20 -12.15 -15.13 19.76
CA ARG A 20 -12.29 -13.73 19.33
C ARG A 20 -13.55 -13.07 19.88
N ARG A 21 -14.62 -13.85 20.18
CA ARG A 21 -15.86 -13.33 20.77
C ARG A 21 -15.68 -12.97 22.26
N ARG A 22 -14.84 -13.71 23.00
CA ARG A 22 -14.57 -13.42 24.42
C ARG A 22 -13.93 -12.03 24.59
N LEU A 23 -12.94 -11.68 23.78
CA LEU A 23 -12.28 -10.36 23.88
C LEU A 23 -13.16 -9.19 23.47
N VAL A 24 -14.02 -9.35 22.45
CA VAL A 24 -14.97 -8.31 22.03
C VAL A 24 -16.05 -8.11 23.10
N ARG A 25 -16.60 -9.19 23.69
CA ARG A 25 -17.56 -9.07 24.81
C ARG A 25 -16.94 -8.40 26.03
N LEU A 26 -15.74 -8.81 26.43
CA LEU A 26 -15.05 -8.24 27.60
C LEU A 26 -14.63 -6.77 27.41
N CYS A 27 -14.32 -6.35 26.19
CA CYS A 27 -14.07 -4.92 25.89
C CYS A 27 -15.35 -4.08 25.86
N SER A 28 -16.52 -4.70 25.66
CA SER A 28 -17.82 -4.02 25.61
C SER A 28 -18.47 -3.89 26.99
N THR A 29 -18.12 -4.76 27.94
CA THR A 29 -18.69 -4.81 29.29
C THR A 29 -17.73 -4.28 30.36
N SER A 30 -17.27 -3.04 30.20
CA SER A 30 -16.61 -2.31 31.29
C SER A 30 -17.46 -1.11 31.72
N ARG A 31 -18.57 -1.40 32.40
CA ARG A 31 -19.16 -0.48 33.39
C ARG A 31 -18.94 -1.11 34.77
N PRO A 32 -18.42 -0.36 35.75
CA PRO A 32 -18.36 -0.83 37.13
C PRO A 32 -19.79 -0.89 37.71
N PRO A 33 -20.09 -1.82 38.63
CA PRO A 33 -21.36 -1.84 39.33
C PRO A 33 -21.35 -0.88 40.52
N GLY A 34 -22.48 -0.20 40.75
CA GLY A 34 -22.83 0.39 42.06
C GLY A 34 -23.01 1.91 42.08
N SER A 35 -24.26 2.38 41.93
CA SER A 35 -25.04 3.04 43.01
C SER A 35 -26.26 3.74 42.41
N ASP A 36 -27.40 3.49 43.06
CA ASP A 36 -28.75 3.92 42.71
C ASP A 36 -28.99 5.43 42.84
N SER A 37 -30.06 5.83 42.13
CA SER A 37 -31.08 6.82 42.49
C SER A 37 -31.15 8.08 41.61
N GLY A 38 -32.39 8.43 41.25
CA GLY A 38 -32.75 9.82 40.93
C GLY A 38 -33.25 10.10 39.52
N GLN A 39 -34.56 9.94 39.34
CA GLN A 39 -35.46 10.80 38.56
C GLN A 39 -35.27 10.98 37.03
N LYS A 40 -36.27 10.43 36.34
CA LYS A 40 -36.76 10.88 35.03
C LYS A 40 -37.27 12.33 35.11
N SER A 41 -36.98 13.12 34.07
CA SER A 41 -37.78 14.27 33.67
C SER A 41 -37.61 14.52 32.17
N ASN A 42 -38.71 14.33 31.44
CA ASN A 42 -38.91 14.71 30.04
C ASN A 42 -39.51 16.12 29.99
N TYR A 43 -39.05 16.98 29.07
CA TYR A 43 -39.79 18.07 28.38
C TYR A 43 -38.86 18.49 27.21
N SER A 44 -39.16 18.42 25.90
CA SER A 44 -40.29 18.84 25.06
C SER A 44 -40.44 20.36 24.85
N THR A 45 -40.07 20.78 23.63
CA THR A 45 -40.73 21.78 22.74
C THR A 45 -40.58 23.29 22.98
N GLN A 46 -40.09 24.01 21.97
CA GLN A 46 -40.71 25.17 21.26
C GLN A 46 -39.66 25.82 20.35
N GLU A 47 -39.79 25.78 19.02
CA GLU A 47 -40.60 26.63 18.10
C GLU A 47 -40.08 28.07 17.91
N GLN A 48 -39.91 28.43 16.62
CA GLN A 48 -39.50 29.72 16.05
C GLN A 48 -40.61 30.79 16.17
N PRO A 49 -40.35 32.08 15.80
CA PRO A 49 -40.68 32.50 14.42
C PRO A 49 -39.83 33.66 13.79
N LYS A 50 -39.46 33.48 12.51
CA LYS A 50 -39.80 34.25 11.27
C LYS A 50 -39.65 35.80 11.12
N MET A 51 -39.30 36.17 9.87
CA MET A 51 -39.48 37.45 9.10
C MET A 51 -38.33 38.49 9.18
N THR A 52 -37.87 39.22 8.15
CA THR A 52 -38.33 39.54 6.76
C THR A 52 -37.18 40.21 5.98
N ALA A 53 -37.18 40.12 4.63
CA ALA A 53 -36.35 40.90 3.70
C ALA A 53 -37.12 42.13 3.16
N PRO A 54 -36.47 43.14 2.53
CA PRO A 54 -36.51 43.26 1.06
C PRO A 54 -35.30 43.94 0.32
N LYS A 55 -34.91 43.37 -0.86
CA LYS A 55 -34.66 43.91 -2.24
C LYS A 55 -34.00 45.32 -2.53
N PRO A 56 -33.54 45.62 -3.79
CA PRO A 56 -32.42 45.06 -4.59
C PRO A 56 -31.52 46.17 -5.25
N MET A 57 -30.41 45.84 -5.92
CA MET A 57 -29.85 46.69 -7.00
C MET A 57 -28.98 45.90 -7.98
N ASP A 58 -29.21 46.18 -9.27
CA ASP A 58 -28.61 45.59 -10.47
C ASP A 58 -27.13 45.97 -10.67
N THR A 59 -26.36 45.09 -11.31
CA THR A 59 -25.42 45.42 -12.40
C THR A 59 -24.83 44.13 -13.01
N THR A 60 -25.04 43.96 -14.31
CA THR A 60 -24.59 42.83 -15.13
C THR A 60 -23.30 43.18 -15.89
N PRO A 61 -22.30 42.28 -16.00
CA PRO A 61 -21.29 42.31 -17.07
C PRO A 61 -21.45 41.15 -18.07
N PRO A 62 -20.88 41.26 -19.29
CA PRO A 62 -21.36 40.54 -20.47
C PRO A 62 -20.92 39.07 -20.54
N GLN A 63 -21.82 38.23 -21.06
CA GLN A 63 -21.57 36.81 -21.34
C GLN A 63 -20.80 36.61 -22.65
N ILE A 64 -19.66 35.92 -22.58
CA ILE A 64 -19.05 35.24 -23.73
C ILE A 64 -19.41 33.76 -23.63
N LYS A 65 -20.44 33.33 -24.37
CA LYS A 65 -20.77 31.91 -24.52
C LYS A 65 -19.84 31.27 -25.55
N ARG A 66 -18.84 30.51 -25.09
CA ARG A 66 -18.20 29.46 -25.90
C ARG A 66 -18.55 28.12 -25.26
N ASN A 67 -19.47 27.39 -25.89
CA ASN A 67 -19.90 26.05 -25.46
C ASN A 67 -18.83 25.01 -25.84
N VAL A 68 -17.77 24.91 -25.05
CA VAL A 68 -16.72 23.88 -25.17
C VAL A 68 -17.26 22.45 -24.98
N ALA A 69 -18.40 22.30 -24.29
CA ALA A 69 -19.06 21.02 -24.06
C ALA A 69 -19.59 20.35 -25.34
N ALA A 70 -19.92 21.12 -26.38
CA ALA A 70 -20.42 20.60 -27.66
C ALA A 70 -19.30 20.07 -28.58
N GLU A 71 -18.08 20.60 -28.48
CA GLU A 71 -16.90 20.10 -29.20
C GLU A 71 -16.38 18.79 -28.60
N ILE A 72 -16.41 18.66 -27.27
CA ILE A 72 -15.95 17.46 -26.57
C ILE A 72 -16.86 16.25 -26.88
N THR A 73 -18.15 16.48 -27.10
CA THR A 73 -19.10 15.42 -27.48
C THR A 73 -18.96 14.98 -28.95
N SER A 74 -18.48 15.86 -29.83
CA SER A 74 -18.19 15.52 -31.23
C SER A 74 -16.95 14.65 -31.37
N VAL A 75 -15.87 14.97 -30.64
CA VAL A 75 -14.60 14.20 -30.70
C VAL A 75 -14.75 12.82 -30.05
N GLY A 76 -15.53 12.71 -28.96
CA GLY A 76 -15.81 11.43 -28.33
C GLY A 76 -16.60 10.45 -29.22
N LYS A 77 -17.44 10.96 -30.13
CA LYS A 77 -18.23 10.15 -31.05
C LYS A 77 -17.38 9.56 -32.18
N VAL A 78 -16.43 10.34 -32.71
CA VAL A 78 -15.50 9.91 -33.76
C VAL A 78 -14.57 8.78 -33.29
N ILE A 79 -14.15 8.81 -32.02
CA ILE A 79 -13.28 7.77 -31.42
C ILE A 79 -14.07 6.48 -31.13
N TYR A 80 -15.37 6.57 -30.85
CA TYR A 80 -16.21 5.39 -30.60
C TYR A 80 -16.65 4.69 -31.90
N GLU A 81 -16.78 5.45 -33.00
CA GLU A 81 -17.14 4.92 -34.33
C GLU A 81 -15.92 4.35 -35.09
N ALA A 82 -14.70 4.83 -34.81
CA ALA A 82 -13.46 4.26 -35.33
C ALA A 82 -12.95 3.12 -34.44
N GLY A 83 -13.54 1.93 -34.60
CA GLY A 83 -13.24 0.73 -33.81
C GLY A 83 -11.75 0.45 -33.57
N TRP A 84 -11.41 0.21 -32.30
CA TRP A 84 -10.05 -0.13 -31.84
C TRP A 84 -9.79 -1.63 -32.01
N ASP A 85 -9.17 -2.04 -33.11
CA ASP A 85 -8.77 -3.44 -33.34
C ASP A 85 -7.25 -3.66 -33.18
N GLU A 86 -6.90 -4.50 -32.21
CA GLU A 86 -5.55 -4.68 -31.64
C GLU A 86 -4.61 -5.58 -32.48
N LYS A 87 -4.99 -6.00 -33.69
CA LYS A 87 -4.33 -7.10 -34.44
C LYS A 87 -3.46 -6.73 -35.65
N LYS A 88 -3.05 -5.47 -35.83
CA LYS A 88 -2.22 -5.06 -36.99
C LYS A 88 -0.79 -4.65 -36.65
N ALA A 89 -0.18 -5.26 -35.64
CA ALA A 89 1.21 -5.01 -35.26
C ALA A 89 2.11 -6.24 -35.46
N LYS A 90 2.29 -6.71 -36.71
CA LYS A 90 3.44 -7.54 -37.11
C LYS A 90 3.77 -7.33 -38.59
N GLY A 91 5.00 -6.86 -38.84
CA GLY A 91 5.69 -6.96 -40.12
C GLY A 91 5.77 -5.67 -40.93
N THR A 92 6.92 -4.98 -40.90
CA THR A 92 7.81 -4.80 -42.06
C THR A 92 8.93 -3.82 -41.69
N GLN A 93 10.17 -4.30 -41.77
CA GLN A 93 11.41 -3.51 -41.63
C GLN A 93 11.63 -2.60 -42.85
N PRO A 94 12.24 -1.41 -42.72
CA PRO A 94 12.54 -0.53 -43.85
C PRO A 94 13.89 -0.86 -44.50
N LYS A 95 13.90 -1.00 -45.83
CA LYS A 95 15.12 -1.01 -46.65
C LYS A 95 15.56 0.43 -46.93
N THR A 96 16.78 0.74 -46.56
CA THR A 96 17.55 1.95 -46.90
C THR A 96 18.05 1.87 -48.35
N GLY A 97 17.93 2.97 -49.10
CA GLY A 97 18.58 3.14 -50.40
C GLY A 97 19.91 3.88 -50.28
N THR A 98 20.88 3.48 -51.10
CA THR A 98 22.07 4.26 -51.45
C THR A 98 22.39 4.04 -52.93
N THR A 99 22.73 5.14 -53.59
CA THR A 99 23.15 5.40 -54.97
C THR A 99 24.52 4.81 -55.36
N SER A 100 24.69 4.42 -56.64
CA SER A 100 25.94 4.63 -57.42
C SER A 100 25.79 4.24 -58.90
N ASP A 101 26.48 4.99 -59.77
CA ASP A 101 26.53 5.00 -61.24
C ASP A 101 27.04 3.73 -61.96
N THR A 102 26.73 3.59 -63.27
CA THR A 102 27.69 3.54 -64.42
C THR A 102 27.14 2.79 -65.66
N SER A 103 27.22 3.49 -66.82
CA SER A 103 27.32 3.13 -68.27
C SER A 103 26.82 1.80 -68.88
N THR A 104 26.21 1.95 -70.08
CA THR A 104 26.58 1.39 -71.44
C THR A 104 25.30 0.95 -72.22
N ARG A 105 24.81 1.69 -73.25
CA ARG A 105 24.88 1.44 -74.74
C ARG A 105 24.27 0.07 -75.16
N VAL A 106 23.32 -0.12 -76.10
CA VAL A 106 23.19 0.21 -77.55
C VAL A 106 21.80 -0.28 -78.08
N GLU A 107 21.22 0.39 -79.10
CA GLU A 107 20.21 -0.03 -80.15
C GLU A 107 18.81 -0.56 -79.75
N SER A 108 17.70 -0.34 -80.48
CA SER A 108 17.44 0.07 -81.89
C SER A 108 16.02 0.66 -82.07
N THR A 109 15.79 1.18 -83.28
CA THR A 109 14.87 2.21 -83.80
C THR A 109 13.47 1.67 -84.24
N PRO A 110 12.62 2.37 -85.06
CA PRO A 110 11.35 3.00 -84.64
C PRO A 110 10.10 2.59 -85.47
N GLY A 111 8.95 3.22 -85.18
CA GLY A 111 7.85 3.42 -86.14
C GLY A 111 6.49 3.45 -85.45
N ASP A 112 5.43 4.07 -85.95
CA ASP A 112 5.23 5.18 -86.88
C ASP A 112 3.74 5.56 -86.74
N ASP A 113 3.45 6.84 -86.95
CA ASP A 113 2.22 7.48 -87.40
C ASP A 113 0.78 7.22 -86.81
N SER A 114 0.29 8.30 -86.20
CA SER A 114 -0.94 9.06 -86.57
C SER A 114 -2.35 8.64 -86.05
N PRO A 115 -3.28 9.62 -85.94
CA PRO A 115 -4.25 9.70 -84.84
C PRO A 115 -5.70 9.44 -85.26
N ASP A 116 -6.57 9.09 -84.30
CA ASP A 116 -8.01 9.25 -84.51
C ASP A 116 -8.80 9.66 -83.26
N ARG A 117 -9.89 10.36 -83.53
CA ARG A 117 -10.65 11.25 -82.66
C ARG A 117 -11.80 10.56 -81.91
N ASN A 118 -12.20 11.22 -80.80
CA ASN A 118 -13.53 11.28 -80.19
C ASN A 118 -14.10 10.05 -79.42
N ASN A 119 -14.15 10.17 -78.08
CA ASN A 119 -15.38 10.42 -77.30
C ASN A 119 -15.00 10.58 -75.81
N LYS A 120 -15.18 11.74 -75.17
CA LYS A 120 -16.41 12.18 -74.48
C LYS A 120 -16.85 11.21 -73.35
N ASP A 121 -16.17 11.29 -72.22
CA ASP A 121 -16.82 11.48 -70.91
C ASP A 121 -15.77 11.98 -69.90
N LYS A 122 -15.77 13.30 -69.68
CA LYS A 122 -15.09 13.92 -68.55
C LYS A 122 -16.10 13.93 -67.40
N ASP A 123 -15.96 12.97 -66.49
CA ASP A 123 -16.48 13.13 -65.14
C ASP A 123 -15.84 14.40 -64.54
N ARG A 124 -16.68 15.42 -64.38
CA ARG A 124 -16.33 16.69 -63.75
C ARG A 124 -16.22 16.45 -62.25
N GLU A 125 -15.04 16.10 -61.76
CA GLU A 125 -14.69 16.43 -60.38
C GLU A 125 -14.69 17.97 -60.24
N PRO A 126 -15.34 18.55 -59.23
CA PRO A 126 -15.26 19.99 -59.00
C PRO A 126 -13.82 20.34 -58.64
N GLN A 127 -13.14 21.09 -59.52
CA GLN A 127 -11.84 21.70 -59.24
C GLN A 127 -11.98 22.60 -58.00
N LYS A 128 -11.67 22.05 -56.81
CA LYS A 128 -11.49 22.84 -55.59
C LYS A 128 -10.52 23.98 -55.88
N SER A 129 -10.84 25.19 -55.44
CA SER A 129 -9.98 26.34 -55.74
C SER A 129 -8.60 26.13 -55.06
N LYS A 130 -7.50 26.60 -55.66
CA LYS A 130 -6.13 26.48 -55.08
C LYS A 130 -6.06 26.89 -53.60
N ARG A 131 -6.93 27.81 -53.16
CA ARG A 131 -7.05 28.24 -51.76
C ARG A 131 -7.65 27.19 -50.83
N GLU A 132 -8.61 26.40 -51.31
CA GLU A 132 -9.22 25.32 -50.55
C GLU A 132 -8.27 24.13 -50.43
N GLN A 133 -7.56 23.81 -51.51
CA GLN A 133 -6.54 22.75 -51.52
C GLN A 133 -5.37 23.09 -50.57
N MET A 134 -4.87 24.33 -50.60
CA MET A 134 -3.86 24.81 -49.63
C MET A 134 -4.35 24.79 -48.17
N ARG A 135 -5.66 24.95 -47.93
CA ARG A 135 -6.24 24.90 -46.59
C ARG A 135 -6.36 23.48 -46.07
N ASP A 136 -6.78 22.55 -46.93
CA ASP A 136 -6.86 21.12 -46.62
C ASP A 136 -5.43 20.56 -46.36
N ASP A 137 -4.43 20.90 -47.19
CA ASP A 137 -3.03 20.50 -46.99
C ASP A 137 -2.42 21.07 -45.69
N MET A 138 -2.76 22.31 -45.34
CA MET A 138 -2.29 22.92 -44.08
C MET A 138 -2.98 22.29 -42.86
N GLN A 139 -4.27 21.97 -42.96
CA GLN A 139 -4.98 21.23 -41.91
C GLN A 139 -4.37 19.85 -41.72
N ASP A 140 -4.14 19.09 -42.79
CA ASP A 140 -3.52 17.77 -42.75
C ASP A 140 -2.09 17.82 -42.19
N TYR A 141 -1.32 18.87 -42.52
CA TYR A 141 0.00 19.08 -41.92
C TYR A 141 -0.07 19.36 -40.41
N ILE A 142 -1.00 20.20 -39.96
CA ILE A 142 -1.19 20.50 -38.54
C ILE A 142 -1.69 19.27 -37.79
N PHE A 143 -2.64 18.52 -38.36
CA PHE A 143 -3.12 17.26 -37.80
C PHE A 143 -2.01 16.22 -37.75
N ALA A 144 -1.23 16.03 -38.82
CA ALA A 144 -0.11 15.10 -38.85
C ALA A 144 0.99 15.48 -37.86
N ARG A 145 1.28 16.78 -37.70
CA ARG A 145 2.28 17.28 -36.73
C ARG A 145 1.79 17.12 -35.30
N TYR A 146 0.51 17.39 -35.03
CA TYR A 146 -0.12 17.12 -33.74
C TYR A 146 -0.12 15.62 -33.44
N PHE A 147 -0.52 14.77 -34.38
CA PHE A 147 -0.52 13.32 -34.22
C PHE A 147 0.88 12.76 -34.02
N ASN A 148 1.89 13.29 -34.72
CA ASN A 148 3.29 12.94 -34.52
C ASN A 148 3.83 13.44 -33.18
N TYR A 149 3.39 14.60 -32.70
CA TYR A 149 3.71 15.11 -31.38
C TYR A 149 3.09 14.25 -30.28
N VAL A 150 1.81 13.86 -30.42
CA VAL A 150 1.11 12.95 -29.49
C VAL A 150 1.74 11.55 -29.51
N LYS A 151 2.08 11.01 -30.68
CA LYS A 151 2.76 9.71 -30.80
C LYS A 151 4.18 9.71 -30.23
N ASN A 152 4.90 10.84 -30.33
CA ASN A 152 6.23 10.99 -29.77
C ASN A 152 6.22 11.67 -28.38
N TYR A 153 5.05 11.85 -27.78
CA TYR A 153 4.89 12.60 -26.53
C TYR A 153 5.66 11.93 -25.39
N ASP A 154 5.67 10.59 -25.35
CA ASP A 154 6.49 9.81 -24.41
C ASP A 154 7.98 10.13 -24.54
N LYS A 155 8.50 10.24 -25.77
CA LYS A 155 9.91 10.57 -26.05
C LYS A 155 10.24 12.03 -25.69
N VAL A 156 9.28 12.94 -25.92
CA VAL A 156 9.41 14.36 -25.56
C VAL A 156 9.37 14.53 -24.04
N LEU A 157 8.52 13.79 -23.33
CA LEU A 157 8.46 13.77 -21.86
C LEU A 157 9.72 13.17 -21.26
N GLU A 158 10.24 12.08 -21.83
CA GLU A 158 11.49 11.46 -21.40
C GLU A 158 12.68 12.40 -21.51
N LYS A 159 12.74 13.18 -22.58
CA LYS A 159 13.81 14.16 -22.83
C LYS A 159 13.71 15.37 -21.92
N ASN A 160 12.50 15.89 -21.69
CA ASN A 160 12.30 17.15 -20.97
C ASN A 160 12.11 16.97 -19.46
N PHE A 161 11.58 15.82 -19.01
CA PHE A 161 11.25 15.55 -17.61
C PHE A 161 11.58 14.09 -17.20
N PRO A 162 12.87 13.69 -17.23
CA PRO A 162 13.27 12.31 -16.94
C PRO A 162 12.85 11.83 -15.54
N LYS A 163 12.90 12.71 -14.53
CA LYS A 163 12.45 12.40 -13.15
C LYS A 163 10.94 12.13 -13.07
N ALA A 164 10.13 12.88 -13.82
CA ALA A 164 8.69 12.67 -13.85
C ALA A 164 8.35 11.34 -14.53
N MET A 165 9.09 10.96 -15.57
CA MET A 165 8.90 9.67 -16.24
C MET A 165 9.29 8.48 -15.36
N GLN A 166 10.37 8.60 -14.57
CA GLN A 166 10.72 7.57 -13.58
C GLN A 166 9.59 7.36 -12.57
N LEU A 167 9.01 8.45 -12.07
CA LEU A 167 7.89 8.41 -11.14
C LEU A 167 6.62 7.82 -11.77
N TYR A 168 6.33 8.19 -13.02
CA TYR A 168 5.23 7.64 -13.81
C TYR A 168 5.37 6.13 -13.98
N ARG A 169 6.54 5.65 -14.43
CA ARG A 169 6.81 4.22 -14.60
C ARG A 169 6.69 3.46 -13.28
N ALA A 170 7.36 3.92 -12.23
CA ALA A 170 7.28 3.32 -10.90
C ALA A 170 5.84 3.26 -10.36
N PHE A 171 5.03 4.29 -10.63
CA PHE A 171 3.63 4.31 -10.27
C PHE A 171 2.81 3.28 -11.05
N PHE A 172 2.92 3.23 -12.39
CA PHE A 172 2.15 2.30 -13.22
C PHE A 172 2.53 0.83 -12.97
N ASP A 173 3.81 0.55 -12.76
CA ASP A 173 4.24 -0.79 -12.36
C ASP A 173 3.70 -1.12 -10.96
N GLY A 174 3.73 -0.15 -10.04
CA GLY A 174 3.09 -0.28 -8.74
C GLY A 174 1.58 -0.55 -8.79
N VAL A 175 0.85 0.04 -9.75
CA VAL A 175 -0.57 -0.27 -9.98
C VAL A 175 -0.73 -1.74 -10.38
N LYS A 176 0.06 -2.22 -11.35
CA LYS A 176 0.00 -3.62 -11.80
C LYS A 176 0.27 -4.59 -10.65
N ASP A 177 1.34 -4.36 -9.90
CA ASP A 177 1.73 -5.18 -8.75
C ASP A 177 0.64 -5.18 -7.67
N PHE A 178 0.13 -4.02 -7.30
CA PHE A 178 -0.94 -3.89 -6.31
C PHE A 178 -2.22 -4.62 -6.72
N PHE A 179 -2.60 -4.56 -8.00
CA PHE A 179 -3.77 -5.30 -8.50
C PHE A 179 -3.54 -6.81 -8.50
N ALA A 180 -2.33 -7.27 -8.82
CA ALA A 180 -1.97 -8.69 -8.75
C ALA A 180 -2.08 -9.21 -7.29
N ASP A 181 -1.52 -8.47 -6.34
CA ASP A 181 -1.57 -8.80 -4.92
C ASP A 181 -2.99 -8.71 -4.34
N MET A 182 -3.80 -7.74 -4.77
CA MET A 182 -5.22 -7.66 -4.40
C MET A 182 -5.99 -8.89 -4.91
N LYS A 183 -5.76 -9.33 -6.16
CA LYS A 183 -6.39 -10.55 -6.69
C LYS A 183 -5.97 -11.78 -5.90
N ARG A 184 -4.68 -11.91 -5.57
CA ARG A 184 -4.14 -13.01 -4.76
C ARG A 184 -4.74 -12.98 -3.34
N PHE A 185 -4.85 -11.81 -2.72
CA PHE A 185 -5.49 -11.63 -1.42
C PHE A 185 -6.94 -12.11 -1.41
N LEU A 186 -7.74 -11.79 -2.44
CA LEU A 186 -9.13 -12.23 -2.50
C LEU A 186 -9.23 -13.77 -2.57
N LYS A 187 -8.30 -14.44 -3.26
CA LYS A 187 -8.22 -15.91 -3.27
C LYS A 187 -7.86 -16.45 -1.89
N VAL A 188 -6.82 -15.91 -1.27
CA VAL A 188 -6.35 -16.29 0.08
C VAL A 188 -7.45 -16.08 1.13
N ALA A 189 -8.15 -14.95 1.07
CA ALA A 189 -9.24 -14.64 2.00
C ALA A 189 -10.42 -15.60 1.84
N ARG A 190 -10.71 -16.06 0.61
CA ARG A 190 -11.70 -17.10 0.36
C ARG A 190 -11.27 -18.43 0.99
N ILE A 191 -10.05 -18.88 0.76
CA ILE A 191 -9.49 -20.11 1.35
C ILE A 191 -9.54 -20.05 2.89
N ALA A 192 -9.16 -18.92 3.48
CA ALA A 192 -9.18 -18.72 4.93
C ALA A 192 -10.60 -18.72 5.52
N ASN A 193 -11.63 -18.42 4.74
CA ASN A 193 -13.02 -18.40 5.18
C ASN A 193 -13.73 -19.73 4.95
N ASP A 194 -13.36 -20.46 3.89
CA ASP A 194 -14.03 -21.67 3.45
C ASP A 194 -13.39 -22.93 4.05
N SER A 195 -12.10 -22.87 4.41
CA SER A 195 -11.41 -24.01 5.04
C SER A 195 -11.82 -24.23 6.50
N PRO A 196 -11.93 -25.49 6.95
CA PRO A 196 -12.27 -25.79 8.35
C PRO A 196 -11.19 -25.34 9.33
N GLN A 197 -9.92 -25.30 8.88
CA GLN A 197 -8.78 -24.82 9.66
C GLN A 197 -8.60 -23.29 9.60
N GLY A 198 -9.39 -22.60 8.77
CA GLY A 198 -9.39 -21.16 8.60
C GLY A 198 -8.01 -20.59 8.24
N ILE A 199 -7.57 -19.57 8.99
CA ILE A 199 -6.27 -18.89 8.78
C ILE A 199 -5.08 -19.86 8.96
N ARG A 200 -5.23 -20.96 9.71
CA ARG A 200 -4.13 -21.93 9.94
C ARG A 200 -3.76 -22.72 8.68
N ALA A 201 -4.68 -22.84 7.73
CA ALA A 201 -4.46 -23.54 6.46
C ALA A 201 -3.48 -22.78 5.54
N LEU A 202 -3.33 -21.47 5.75
CA LEU A 202 -2.53 -20.61 4.88
C LEU A 202 -1.04 -20.86 5.06
N ASN A 203 -0.29 -20.75 3.97
CA ASN A 203 1.18 -20.71 3.99
C ASN A 203 1.71 -19.36 4.48
N ARG A 204 3.00 -19.29 4.80
CA ARG A 204 3.64 -18.07 5.32
C ARG A 204 3.42 -16.87 4.40
N GLN A 205 3.70 -17.02 3.11
CA GLN A 205 3.51 -15.92 2.15
C GLN A 205 2.05 -15.46 2.05
N GLU A 206 1.10 -16.40 2.16
CA GLU A 206 -0.33 -16.08 2.13
C GLU A 206 -0.75 -15.34 3.40
N LEU A 207 -0.20 -15.72 4.57
CA LEU A 207 -0.39 -15.01 5.83
C LEU A 207 0.18 -13.60 5.79
N GLU A 208 1.38 -13.43 5.23
CA GLU A 208 2.02 -12.12 5.02
C GLU A 208 1.14 -11.21 4.17
N LEU A 209 0.67 -11.73 3.02
CA LEU A 209 -0.25 -11.02 2.14
C LEU A 209 -1.58 -10.71 2.82
N TYR A 210 -2.15 -11.67 3.57
CA TYR A 210 -3.40 -11.51 4.31
C TYR A 210 -3.32 -10.42 5.37
N MET A 211 -2.18 -10.28 6.05
CA MET A 211 -1.93 -9.22 7.03
C MET A 211 -1.69 -7.85 6.36
N GLN A 212 -0.97 -7.82 5.25
CA GLN A 212 -0.52 -6.58 4.59
C GLN A 212 -1.64 -5.92 3.76
N MET A 213 -2.31 -6.67 2.90
CA MET A 213 -3.20 -6.12 1.87
C MET A 213 -4.37 -5.27 2.39
N PRO A 214 -5.08 -5.64 3.47
CA PRO A 214 -6.12 -4.78 4.02
C PRO A 214 -5.60 -3.41 4.47
N ARG A 215 -4.36 -3.35 4.98
CA ARG A 215 -3.74 -2.08 5.42
C ARG A 215 -3.36 -1.23 4.23
N ASP A 216 -2.77 -1.87 3.22
CA ASP A 216 -2.34 -1.20 1.99
C ASP A 216 -3.55 -0.64 1.23
N MET A 217 -4.63 -1.41 1.13
CA MET A 217 -5.88 -0.95 0.52
C MET A 217 -6.48 0.25 1.27
N MET A 218 -6.55 0.20 2.60
CA MET A 218 -7.07 1.31 3.40
C MET A 218 -6.19 2.56 3.32
N LYS A 219 -4.88 2.39 3.08
CA LYS A 219 -3.92 3.48 2.91
C LYS A 219 -4.07 4.17 1.55
N VAL A 220 -4.28 3.39 0.48
CA VAL A 220 -4.41 3.90 -0.90
C VAL A 220 -5.82 4.39 -1.22
N ALA A 221 -6.86 3.88 -0.54
CA ALA A 221 -8.24 4.24 -0.82
C ALA A 221 -8.53 5.76 -0.76
N PRO A 222 -8.06 6.53 0.25
CA PRO A 222 -8.22 7.99 0.26
C PRO A 222 -7.55 8.65 -0.94
N ALA A 223 -6.35 8.21 -1.32
CA ALA A 223 -5.60 8.66 -2.50
C ALA A 223 -6.47 8.52 -3.76
N LEU A 224 -7.03 7.33 -3.98
CA LEU A 224 -7.87 7.04 -5.14
C LEU A 224 -9.16 7.85 -5.16
N ILE A 225 -9.85 7.94 -4.01
CA ILE A 225 -11.12 8.69 -3.90
C ILE A 225 -10.88 10.16 -4.22
N GLY A 226 -9.87 10.79 -3.60
CA GLY A 226 -9.57 12.19 -3.84
C GLY A 226 -9.14 12.48 -5.28
N CYS A 227 -8.34 11.59 -5.90
CA CYS A 227 -7.95 11.73 -7.31
C CYS A 227 -9.11 11.54 -8.30
N SER A 228 -10.14 10.78 -7.94
CA SER A 228 -11.29 10.50 -8.82
C SER A 228 -12.31 11.62 -8.93
N LEU A 229 -12.26 12.62 -8.03
CA LEU A 229 -13.22 13.71 -7.97
C LEU A 229 -12.83 14.84 -8.94
N PRO A 230 -13.76 15.33 -9.79
CA PRO A 230 -13.53 16.53 -10.60
C PRO A 230 -13.17 17.74 -9.71
N MET A 231 -12.32 18.64 -10.19
CA MET A 231 -11.75 19.79 -9.46
C MET A 231 -10.82 19.43 -8.29
N VAL A 232 -11.26 18.57 -7.36
CA VAL A 232 -10.46 18.14 -6.19
C VAL A 232 -9.25 17.30 -6.63
N GLY A 233 -9.43 16.44 -7.63
CA GLY A 233 -8.38 15.56 -8.14
C GLY A 233 -7.14 16.30 -8.63
N TYR A 234 -7.29 17.49 -9.21
CA TYR A 234 -6.16 18.31 -9.67
C TYR A 234 -5.28 18.82 -8.52
N ALA A 235 -5.87 19.11 -7.35
CA ALA A 235 -5.10 19.50 -6.16
C ALA A 235 -4.56 18.27 -5.41
N PHE A 236 -5.31 17.16 -5.43
CA PHE A 236 -4.97 15.97 -4.67
C PHE A 236 -3.87 15.13 -5.32
N PHE A 237 -3.81 15.09 -6.65
CA PHE A 237 -2.78 14.34 -7.38
C PHE A 237 -1.35 14.82 -7.05
N PRO A 238 -1.01 16.13 -7.11
CA PRO A 238 0.28 16.62 -6.62
C PRO A 238 0.57 16.26 -5.16
N LEU A 239 -0.45 16.30 -4.29
CA LEU A 239 -0.30 16.00 -2.86
C LEU A 239 0.15 14.55 -2.62
N VAL A 240 -0.39 13.60 -3.38
CA VAL A 240 -0.04 12.17 -3.27
C VAL A 240 1.45 11.96 -3.57
N PHE A 241 1.98 12.62 -4.61
CA PHE A 241 3.40 12.53 -4.96
C PHE A 241 4.31 13.32 -4.03
N TYR A 242 3.81 14.40 -3.41
CA TYR A 242 4.56 15.15 -2.41
C TYR A 242 4.67 14.40 -1.07
N TYR A 243 3.65 13.61 -0.70
CA TYR A 243 3.64 12.80 0.53
C TYR A 243 3.51 11.29 0.28
N PRO A 244 4.47 10.65 -0.42
CA PRO A 244 4.39 9.24 -0.83
C PRO A 244 4.37 8.29 0.37
N ARG A 245 5.01 8.65 1.49
CA ARG A 245 4.99 7.84 2.73
C ARG A 245 3.60 7.70 3.34
N THR A 246 2.74 8.69 3.16
CA THR A 246 1.42 8.75 3.79
C THR A 246 0.35 8.13 2.89
N PHE A 247 0.34 8.47 1.61
CA PHE A 247 -0.71 8.05 0.67
C PHE A 247 -0.37 6.80 -0.14
N LEU A 248 0.92 6.50 -0.33
CA LEU A 248 1.37 5.38 -1.15
C LEU A 248 1.90 4.22 -0.31
N THR A 249 1.74 3.01 -0.86
CA THR A 249 2.31 1.77 -0.33
C THR A 249 3.60 1.40 -1.05
N ALA A 250 4.32 0.40 -0.56
CA ALA A 250 5.59 -0.06 -1.14
C ALA A 250 5.52 -0.35 -2.66
N HIS A 251 4.36 -0.79 -3.15
CA HIS A 251 4.09 -0.98 -4.59
C HIS A 251 4.44 0.25 -5.45
N PHE A 252 4.08 1.46 -4.99
CA PHE A 252 4.20 2.69 -5.78
C PHE A 252 5.46 3.50 -5.48
N TRP A 253 6.33 3.00 -4.61
CA TRP A 253 7.55 3.70 -4.23
C TRP A 253 8.64 3.48 -5.26
N THR A 254 9.42 4.54 -5.53
CA THR A 254 10.63 4.44 -6.36
C THR A 254 11.67 3.52 -5.71
N PRO A 255 12.65 2.99 -6.46
CA PRO A 255 13.70 2.14 -5.89
C PRO A 255 14.43 2.78 -4.70
N GLU A 256 14.68 4.09 -4.76
CA GLU A 256 15.33 4.84 -3.69
C GLU A 256 14.43 4.91 -2.44
N GLN A 257 13.14 5.20 -2.64
CA GLN A 257 12.14 5.25 -1.58
C GLN A 257 11.93 3.89 -0.91
N ARG A 258 12.02 2.78 -1.66
CA ARG A 258 11.95 1.41 -1.15
C ARG A 258 13.10 1.05 -0.22
N ILE A 259 14.23 1.77 -0.30
CA ILE A 259 15.36 1.62 0.63
C ILE A 259 15.20 2.57 1.82
N GLU A 260 14.87 3.83 1.57
CA GLU A 260 14.84 4.87 2.63
C GLU A 260 13.68 4.68 3.62
N PHE A 261 12.47 4.41 3.12
CA PHE A 261 11.28 4.43 3.94
C PHE A 261 11.20 3.30 4.97
N PRO A 262 11.58 2.04 4.65
CA PRO A 262 11.68 0.99 5.67
C PRO A 262 12.64 1.36 6.80
N SER A 263 13.82 1.91 6.52
CA SER A 263 14.76 2.35 7.57
C SER A 263 14.15 3.46 8.44
N TYR A 264 13.41 4.42 7.83
CA TYR A 264 12.67 5.45 8.58
C TYR A 264 11.63 4.85 9.53
N PHE A 265 10.80 3.92 9.04
CA PHE A 265 9.76 3.28 9.86
C PHE A 265 10.37 2.38 10.95
N MET A 266 11.43 1.65 10.65
CA MET A 266 12.17 0.83 11.61
C MET A 266 12.71 1.70 12.75
N LYS A 267 13.41 2.80 12.45
CA LYS A 267 13.94 3.73 13.46
C LYS A 267 12.84 4.23 14.40
N ARG A 268 11.69 4.64 13.85
CA ARG A 268 10.55 5.13 14.64
C ARG A 268 9.94 4.04 15.54
N ARG A 269 9.89 2.79 15.08
CA ARG A 269 9.44 1.64 15.87
C ARG A 269 10.41 1.36 17.03
N LEU A 270 11.70 1.29 16.72
CA LEU A 270 12.76 0.99 17.70
C LEU A 270 12.88 2.04 18.81
N GLN A 271 12.63 3.33 18.52
CA GLN A 271 12.56 4.39 19.53
C GLN A 271 11.52 4.12 20.62
N CYS A 272 10.48 3.33 20.34
CA CYS A 272 9.46 2.99 21.32
C CYS A 272 9.92 1.92 22.31
N ASN A 273 10.97 1.15 22.00
CA ASN A 273 11.41 0.02 22.82
C ASN A 273 11.76 0.43 24.26
N LYS A 274 12.46 1.56 24.43
CA LYS A 274 12.79 2.12 25.76
C LYS A 274 11.53 2.39 26.59
N SER A 275 10.46 2.88 25.96
CA SER A 275 9.20 3.15 26.65
C SER A 275 8.48 1.87 27.07
N VAL A 276 8.53 0.82 26.24
CA VAL A 276 7.96 -0.49 26.57
C VAL A 276 8.73 -1.14 27.72
N LEU A 277 10.07 -1.14 27.66
CA LEU A 277 10.91 -1.65 28.75
C LEU A 277 10.61 -0.94 30.09
N ARG A 278 10.46 0.38 30.09
CA ARG A 278 10.08 1.14 31.28
C ARG A 278 8.69 0.78 31.80
N CYS A 279 7.75 0.44 30.91
CA CYS A 279 6.43 -0.03 31.33
C CYS A 279 6.49 -1.41 31.99
N LEU A 280 7.36 -2.31 31.51
CA LEU A 280 7.61 -3.60 32.17
C LEU A 280 8.22 -3.39 33.55
N GLN A 281 9.32 -2.65 33.64
CA GLN A 281 10.01 -2.37 34.91
C GLN A 281 9.09 -1.72 35.96
N ALA A 282 8.24 -0.78 35.54
CA ALA A 282 7.31 -0.10 36.45
C ALA A 282 6.25 -1.02 37.08
N LYS A 283 5.98 -2.18 36.49
CA LYS A 283 4.99 -3.16 36.99
C LYS A 283 5.63 -4.42 37.59
N LEU A 284 6.96 -4.47 37.68
CA LEU A 284 7.68 -5.60 38.26
C LEU A 284 7.28 -5.83 39.73
N LYS A 285 7.26 -4.77 40.54
CA LYS A 285 6.87 -4.88 41.96
C LYS A 285 5.46 -5.44 42.18
N SER A 286 4.53 -5.20 41.25
CA SER A 286 3.16 -5.75 41.36
C SER A 286 3.07 -7.26 41.09
N VAL A 287 4.14 -7.90 40.61
CA VAL A 287 4.21 -9.36 40.44
C VAL A 287 5.13 -10.04 41.45
N ALA A 288 5.47 -9.36 42.56
CA ALA A 288 6.36 -9.90 43.60
C ALA A 288 5.90 -11.25 44.19
N GLY A 289 4.59 -11.52 44.22
CA GLY A 289 4.04 -12.79 44.70
C GLY A 289 4.11 -13.95 43.70
N HIS A 290 4.52 -13.71 42.45
CA HIS A 290 4.59 -14.76 41.44
C HIS A 290 5.88 -15.58 41.60
N HIS A 291 5.80 -16.91 41.51
CA HIS A 291 6.96 -17.80 41.68
C HIS A 291 8.12 -17.51 40.71
N LYS A 292 7.81 -17.00 39.51
CA LYS A 292 8.78 -16.56 38.50
C LYS A 292 9.28 -15.11 38.62
N HIS A 293 8.93 -14.39 39.69
CA HIS A 293 9.29 -12.98 39.85
C HIS A 293 10.80 -12.74 39.74
N ALA A 294 11.61 -13.48 40.49
CA ALA A 294 13.06 -13.32 40.52
C ALA A 294 13.71 -13.60 39.15
N GLU A 295 13.24 -14.63 38.45
CA GLU A 295 13.70 -14.97 37.09
C GLU A 295 13.40 -13.82 36.12
N PHE A 296 12.21 -13.23 36.20
CA PHE A 296 11.82 -12.11 35.33
C PHE A 296 12.52 -10.80 35.68
N GLU A 297 12.76 -10.53 36.97
CA GLU A 297 13.60 -9.43 37.42
C GLU A 297 15.01 -9.53 36.84
N CYS A 298 15.61 -10.73 36.86
CA CYS A 298 16.90 -10.99 36.23
C CYS A 298 16.87 -10.70 34.72
N ILE A 299 15.84 -11.14 34.00
CA ILE A 299 15.65 -10.85 32.57
C ILE A 299 15.59 -9.35 32.30
N LEU A 300 14.84 -8.58 33.10
CA LEU A 300 14.79 -7.13 32.97
C LEU A 300 16.12 -6.45 33.34
N GLY A 301 16.87 -7.04 34.27
CA GLY A 301 18.23 -6.63 34.64
C GLY A 301 19.22 -6.82 33.48
N GLN A 302 19.19 -7.97 32.80
CA GLN A 302 19.99 -8.25 31.60
C GLN A 302 19.75 -7.21 30.50
N LEU A 303 18.47 -6.89 30.24
CA LEU A 303 18.13 -5.86 29.27
C LEU A 303 18.66 -4.47 29.67
N GLY A 304 18.71 -4.19 30.97
CA GLY A 304 19.27 -2.97 31.54
C GLY A 304 20.80 -2.88 31.47
N SER A 305 21.51 -4.01 31.58
CA SER A 305 22.97 -4.08 31.51
C SER A 305 23.52 -4.17 30.08
N GLY A 306 22.65 -4.36 29.08
CA GLY A 306 23.04 -4.40 27.67
C GLY A 306 23.11 -5.80 27.06
N THR A 307 22.68 -6.83 27.79
CA THR A 307 22.63 -8.22 27.29
C THR A 307 21.20 -8.65 26.95
N HIS A 308 21.02 -9.88 26.49
CA HIS A 308 19.72 -10.48 26.20
C HIS A 308 19.51 -11.78 26.99
N PRO A 309 18.28 -12.07 27.40
CA PRO A 309 17.92 -13.38 27.95
C PRO A 309 18.01 -14.47 26.90
N THR A 310 18.28 -15.71 27.33
CA THR A 310 18.22 -16.87 26.46
C THR A 310 16.76 -17.20 26.12
N PRO A 311 16.49 -17.87 24.97
CA PRO A 311 15.15 -18.35 24.64
C PRO A 311 14.50 -19.18 25.75
N GLU A 312 15.27 -20.02 26.43
CA GLU A 312 14.81 -20.91 27.50
C GLU A 312 14.36 -20.11 28.73
N ALA A 313 15.11 -19.07 29.10
CA ALA A 313 14.73 -18.17 30.19
C ALA A 313 13.40 -17.46 29.90
N LEU A 314 13.17 -17.06 28.64
CA LEU A 314 11.90 -16.44 28.23
C LEU A 314 10.72 -17.41 28.29
N ILE A 315 10.94 -18.66 27.91
CA ILE A 315 9.91 -19.70 27.99
C ILE A 315 9.55 -19.99 29.46
N ALA A 316 10.53 -20.02 30.35
CA ALA A 316 10.34 -20.30 31.77
C ALA A 316 9.49 -19.24 32.51
N VAL A 317 9.44 -17.99 32.02
CA VAL A 317 8.70 -16.89 32.65
C VAL A 317 7.37 -16.56 31.97
N LYS A 318 6.94 -17.35 30.98
CA LYS A 318 5.73 -17.05 30.18
C LYS A 318 4.46 -16.88 31.00
N ASP A 319 4.36 -17.57 32.14
CA ASP A 319 3.16 -17.59 32.98
C ASP A 319 2.90 -16.22 33.65
N ILE A 320 3.95 -15.41 33.87
CA ILE A 320 3.83 -14.02 34.35
C ILE A 320 2.96 -13.16 33.42
N PHE A 321 2.90 -13.52 32.14
CA PHE A 321 2.17 -12.78 31.12
C PHE A 321 0.71 -13.21 30.97
N ALA A 322 0.31 -14.34 31.57
CA ALA A 322 -1.07 -14.84 31.51
C ALA A 322 -2.04 -13.93 32.26
N GLU A 323 -1.61 -13.39 33.40
CA GLU A 323 -2.47 -12.62 34.31
C GLU A 323 -2.08 -11.13 34.40
N GLY A 324 -2.90 -10.35 35.10
CA GLY A 324 -2.56 -8.96 35.39
C GLY A 324 -1.26 -8.88 36.21
N PRO A 325 -0.40 -7.88 36.00
CA PRO A 325 -0.58 -6.64 35.24
C PRO A 325 -0.15 -6.71 33.76
N TYR A 326 0.37 -7.85 33.29
CA TYR A 326 0.96 -7.99 31.95
C TYR A 326 0.02 -8.62 30.92
N SER A 327 -1.10 -9.18 31.36
CA SER A 327 -2.18 -9.61 30.48
C SER A 327 -2.71 -8.45 29.64
N LEU A 328 -3.26 -8.76 28.46
CA LEU A 328 -3.64 -7.74 27.48
C LEU A 328 -4.71 -6.77 28.03
N LEU A 329 -5.57 -7.27 28.89
CA LEU A 329 -6.60 -6.51 29.59
C LEU A 329 -6.04 -5.77 30.81
N GLY A 330 -5.12 -6.38 31.57
CA GLY A 330 -4.50 -5.79 32.76
C GLY A 330 -3.49 -4.67 32.47
N MET A 331 -2.91 -4.64 31.28
CA MET A 331 -1.94 -3.61 30.90
C MET A 331 -2.54 -2.20 30.84
N SER A 332 -1.77 -1.22 31.33
CA SER A 332 -2.14 0.20 31.27
C SER A 332 -2.30 0.73 29.84
N ARG A 333 -3.11 1.80 29.66
CA ARG A 333 -3.31 2.46 28.37
C ARG A 333 -1.99 2.96 27.76
N ARG A 334 -1.06 3.43 28.60
CA ARG A 334 0.28 3.87 28.17
C ARG A 334 1.07 2.71 27.60
N HIS A 335 1.09 1.57 28.29
CA HIS A 335 1.82 0.38 27.85
C HIS A 335 1.28 -0.13 26.49
N VAL A 336 -0.04 -0.27 26.38
CA VAL A 336 -0.72 -0.64 25.12
C VAL A 336 -0.38 0.32 23.98
N LYS A 337 -0.38 1.64 24.23
CA LYS A 337 -0.01 2.64 23.22
C LYS A 337 1.44 2.49 22.76
N CYS A 338 2.37 2.19 23.67
CA CYS A 338 3.78 1.95 23.35
C CYS A 338 3.94 0.67 22.50
N LEU A 339 3.26 -0.43 22.85
CA LEU A 339 3.28 -1.67 22.06
C LEU A 339 2.71 -1.47 20.65
N VAL A 340 1.59 -0.76 20.50
CA VAL A 340 1.01 -0.44 19.18
C VAL A 340 2.04 0.27 18.29
N LYS A 341 2.75 1.27 18.85
CA LYS A 341 3.77 2.01 18.10
C LYS A 341 5.00 1.17 17.76
N MET A 342 5.47 0.35 18.70
CA MET A 342 6.61 -0.55 18.50
C MET A 342 6.35 -1.55 17.35
N HIS A 343 5.13 -2.09 17.28
CA HIS A 343 4.69 -2.97 16.20
C HIS A 343 4.31 -2.23 14.90
N GLY A 344 4.45 -0.90 14.85
CA GLY A 344 4.12 -0.10 13.66
C GLY A 344 2.64 -0.13 13.29
N LEU A 345 1.76 -0.39 14.25
CA LEU A 345 0.33 -0.52 14.02
C LEU A 345 -0.36 0.85 13.97
N PRO A 346 -1.43 1.02 13.17
CA PRO A 346 -2.17 2.27 13.09
C PRO A 346 -2.80 2.62 14.45
N ASN A 347 -2.84 3.92 14.76
CA ASN A 347 -3.43 4.41 16.00
C ASN A 347 -4.98 4.37 15.91
N SER A 348 -5.56 3.24 16.29
CA SER A 348 -7.02 3.02 16.31
C SER A 348 -7.62 3.20 17.71
N LEU A 349 -8.95 3.28 17.80
CA LEU A 349 -9.69 3.19 19.07
C LEU A 349 -9.56 1.79 19.68
N PHE A 350 -9.53 0.73 18.87
CA PHE A 350 -9.47 -0.67 19.31
C PHE A 350 -8.04 -1.21 19.43
N LYS A 351 -7.17 -0.51 20.16
CA LYS A 351 -5.72 -0.82 20.23
C LYS A 351 -5.41 -2.25 20.70
N ARG A 352 -6.07 -2.72 21.75
CA ARG A 352 -5.86 -4.07 22.30
C ARG A 352 -6.24 -5.14 21.30
N HIS A 353 -7.39 -4.99 20.64
CA HIS A 353 -7.81 -5.91 19.59
C HIS A 353 -6.80 -5.94 18.44
N ARG A 354 -6.30 -4.77 17.99
CA ARG A 354 -5.29 -4.70 16.93
C ARG A 354 -3.96 -5.36 17.31
N LEU A 355 -3.53 -5.20 18.56
CA LEU A 355 -2.36 -5.91 19.08
C LEU A 355 -2.59 -7.42 19.09
N HIS A 356 -3.74 -7.87 19.58
CA HIS A 356 -4.08 -9.29 19.59
C HIS A 356 -4.11 -9.88 18.17
N GLU A 357 -4.80 -9.22 17.22
CA GLU A 357 -4.81 -9.67 15.83
C GLU A 357 -3.43 -9.72 15.22
N HIS A 358 -2.60 -8.71 15.48
CA HIS A 358 -1.22 -8.69 15.00
C HIS A 358 -0.40 -9.85 15.58
N ALA A 359 -0.40 -10.02 16.90
CA ALA A 359 0.33 -11.11 17.55
C ALA A 359 -0.12 -12.47 17.03
N PHE A 360 -1.45 -12.68 16.93
CA PHE A 360 -2.03 -13.90 16.41
C PHE A 360 -1.53 -14.18 14.98
N LEU A 361 -1.63 -13.21 14.07
CA LEU A 361 -1.20 -13.40 12.68
C LEU A 361 0.30 -13.68 12.55
N VAL A 362 1.15 -12.96 13.28
CA VAL A 362 2.60 -13.19 13.23
C VAL A 362 2.97 -14.54 13.87
N HIS A 363 2.29 -14.94 14.94
CA HIS A 363 2.47 -16.27 15.54
C HIS A 363 2.10 -17.39 14.55
N TYR A 364 1.02 -17.25 13.76
CA TYR A 364 0.74 -18.20 12.68
C TYR A 364 1.79 -18.19 11.58
N MET A 365 2.41 -17.05 11.29
CA MET A 365 3.55 -17.01 10.37
C MET A 365 4.73 -17.80 10.93
N ASP A 366 5.01 -17.71 12.24
CA ASP A 366 6.07 -18.48 12.92
C ASP A 366 5.78 -20.00 12.86
N LEU A 367 4.53 -20.42 13.07
CA LEU A 367 4.11 -21.80 12.91
C LEU A 367 4.23 -22.27 11.45
N ALA A 368 3.86 -21.43 10.48
CA ALA A 368 4.00 -21.72 9.06
C ALA A 368 5.47 -21.85 8.64
N ILE A 369 6.38 -21.01 9.17
CA ILE A 369 7.82 -21.15 8.96
C ILE A 369 8.29 -22.54 9.41
N THR A 370 7.84 -23.00 10.58
CA THR A 370 8.20 -24.33 11.08
C THR A 370 7.66 -25.45 10.17
N ARG A 371 6.41 -25.31 9.70
CA ARG A 371 5.77 -26.26 8.78
C ARG A 371 6.47 -26.33 7.41
N GLU A 372 7.00 -25.20 6.93
CA GLU A 372 7.70 -25.08 5.64
C GLU A 372 9.18 -25.54 5.70
N GLY A 373 9.57 -26.26 6.76
CA GLY A 373 10.92 -26.80 6.95
C GLY A 373 11.86 -25.89 7.73
N GLY A 374 11.35 -24.81 8.33
CA GLY A 374 12.10 -23.98 9.26
C GLY A 374 12.81 -22.78 8.62
N VAL A 375 13.53 -22.04 9.48
CA VAL A 375 14.09 -20.70 9.15
C VAL A 375 15.14 -20.75 8.03
N HIS A 376 15.91 -21.83 7.92
CA HIS A 376 17.00 -21.96 6.93
C HIS A 376 16.50 -22.09 5.49
N ASN A 377 15.24 -22.50 5.29
CA ASN A 377 14.62 -22.62 3.96
C ASN A 377 14.06 -21.28 3.44
N LEU A 378 14.14 -20.22 4.24
CA LEU A 378 13.64 -18.91 3.83
C LEU A 378 14.62 -18.25 2.84
N SER A 379 14.09 -17.72 1.75
CA SER A 379 14.86 -16.88 0.83
C SER A 379 15.36 -15.61 1.51
N LEU A 380 16.45 -15.04 1.01
CA LEU A 380 17.05 -13.82 1.58
C LEU A 380 16.02 -12.67 1.76
N PRO A 381 15.14 -12.36 0.79
CA PRO A 381 14.09 -11.36 0.99
C PRO A 381 13.10 -11.72 2.12
N ALA A 382 12.73 -13.00 2.23
CA ALA A 382 11.84 -13.49 3.28
C ALA A 382 12.48 -13.42 4.68
N LEU A 383 13.78 -13.71 4.79
CA LEU A 383 14.56 -13.52 6.02
C LEU A 383 14.56 -12.05 6.46
N ARG A 384 14.90 -11.14 5.53
CA ARG A 384 14.92 -9.70 5.80
C ARG A 384 13.56 -9.19 6.26
N TYR A 385 12.50 -9.56 5.54
CA TYR A 385 11.13 -9.16 5.91
C TYR A 385 10.72 -9.75 7.27
N SER A 386 11.06 -11.02 7.54
CA SER A 386 10.73 -11.68 8.80
C SER A 386 11.40 -11.02 10.00
N CYS A 387 12.68 -10.64 9.86
CA CYS A 387 13.43 -9.88 10.85
C CYS A 387 12.80 -8.49 11.06
N TYR A 388 12.55 -7.77 9.96
CA TYR A 388 11.95 -6.43 10.00
C TYR A 388 10.58 -6.42 10.70
N LEU A 389 9.72 -7.39 10.38
CA LEU A 389 8.40 -7.53 10.98
C LEU A 389 8.49 -7.69 12.50
N ARG A 390 9.45 -8.49 12.97
CA ARG A 390 9.67 -8.84 14.38
C ARG A 390 10.54 -7.82 15.14
N GLY A 391 10.95 -6.74 14.48
CA GLY A 391 11.63 -5.60 15.13
C GLY A 391 13.15 -5.71 15.18
N LEU A 392 13.76 -6.57 14.37
CA LEU A 392 15.19 -6.55 14.08
C LEU A 392 15.43 -5.73 12.82
N ASN A 393 16.41 -4.82 12.82
CA ASN A 393 16.87 -4.20 11.59
C ASN A 393 17.78 -5.18 10.79
N PRO A 394 17.35 -5.68 9.61
CA PRO A 394 18.15 -6.58 8.78
C PRO A 394 19.22 -5.85 7.94
N ASP A 395 19.28 -4.52 7.98
CA ASP A 395 20.30 -3.76 7.26
C ASP A 395 21.69 -4.19 7.74
N ASN A 396 22.59 -4.50 6.80
CA ASN A 396 23.96 -4.96 7.06
C ASN A 396 24.11 -6.29 7.82
N LEU A 397 23.05 -7.10 7.95
CA LEU A 397 23.17 -8.49 8.42
C LEU A 397 23.39 -9.45 7.26
N ASN A 398 24.24 -10.45 7.48
CA ASN A 398 24.36 -11.59 6.58
C ASN A 398 23.20 -12.59 6.81
N ALA A 399 23.07 -13.58 5.92
CA ALA A 399 21.98 -14.56 6.00
C ALA A 399 22.04 -15.37 7.30
N GLU A 400 23.23 -15.83 7.70
CA GLU A 400 23.42 -16.65 8.90
C GLU A 400 23.00 -15.93 10.19
N GLN A 401 23.38 -14.67 10.35
CA GLN A 401 22.98 -13.84 11.49
C GLN A 401 21.45 -13.67 11.56
N MET A 402 20.80 -13.46 10.41
CA MET A 402 19.34 -13.38 10.36
C MET A 402 18.69 -14.72 10.69
N ILE A 403 19.26 -15.83 10.20
CA ILE A 403 18.78 -17.19 10.49
C ILE A 403 18.91 -17.49 11.98
N GLU A 404 20.05 -17.20 12.59
CA GLU A 404 20.30 -17.42 14.01
C GLU A 404 19.31 -16.65 14.89
N TRP A 405 19.17 -15.34 14.65
CA TRP A 405 18.25 -14.50 15.41
C TRP A 405 16.79 -14.96 15.24
N LEU A 406 16.37 -15.26 14.01
CA LEU A 406 15.01 -15.69 13.73
C LEU A 406 14.75 -17.10 14.27
N ARG A 407 15.75 -17.98 14.34
CA ARG A 407 15.64 -19.29 15.01
C ARG A 407 15.37 -19.14 16.50
N ASN A 408 16.07 -18.23 17.18
CA ASN A 408 15.84 -17.92 18.59
C ASN A 408 14.43 -17.33 18.81
N TRP A 409 13.98 -16.43 17.92
CA TRP A 409 12.60 -15.94 17.94
C TRP A 409 11.60 -17.08 17.79
N VAL A 410 11.74 -17.89 16.75
CA VAL A 410 10.79 -18.95 16.41
C VAL A 410 10.71 -19.96 17.56
N LYS A 411 11.84 -20.33 18.15
CA LYS A 411 11.92 -21.23 19.32
C LYS A 411 11.04 -20.79 20.50
N VAL A 412 11.03 -19.50 20.82
CA VAL A 412 10.16 -18.97 21.88
C VAL A 412 8.73 -18.86 21.38
N SER A 413 8.54 -18.31 20.18
CA SER A 413 7.23 -17.96 19.64
C SER A 413 6.29 -19.15 19.48
N THR A 414 6.80 -20.33 19.11
CA THR A 414 5.98 -21.53 18.86
C THR A 414 5.52 -22.21 20.15
N LEU A 415 6.19 -21.95 21.27
CA LEU A 415 5.84 -22.46 22.60
C LEU A 415 4.87 -21.53 23.35
N ILE A 416 4.61 -20.34 22.81
CA ILE A 416 3.64 -19.39 23.37
C ILE A 416 2.23 -19.85 23.01
N GLN A 417 1.38 -19.97 24.04
CA GLN A 417 -0.04 -20.24 23.90
C GLN A 417 -0.87 -18.94 23.91
N GLY A 418 -2.16 -19.04 23.61
CA GLY A 418 -3.06 -17.89 23.50
C GLY A 418 -3.14 -17.02 24.76
N GLU A 419 -3.00 -17.62 25.94
CA GLU A 419 -2.99 -16.90 27.22
C GLU A 419 -1.72 -16.07 27.43
N HIS A 420 -0.57 -16.52 26.91
CA HIS A 420 0.71 -15.79 26.99
C HIS A 420 0.98 -14.91 25.77
N ILE A 421 -0.04 -14.57 24.97
CA ILE A 421 0.12 -13.78 23.74
C ILE A 421 0.74 -12.40 23.98
N THR A 422 0.65 -11.89 25.21
CA THR A 422 1.33 -10.66 25.60
C THR A 422 2.84 -10.85 25.67
N LEU A 423 3.38 -11.98 26.11
CA LEU A 423 4.82 -12.27 25.99
C LEU A 423 5.27 -12.15 24.53
N PHE A 424 4.50 -12.71 23.60
CA PHE A 424 4.77 -12.61 22.15
C PHE A 424 4.90 -11.14 21.71
N LEU A 425 3.99 -10.28 22.17
CA LEU A 425 4.03 -8.84 21.88
C LEU A 425 5.27 -8.13 22.44
N HIS A 426 5.93 -8.69 23.45
CA HIS A 426 7.16 -8.13 24.05
C HIS A 426 8.44 -8.76 23.48
N LEU A 427 8.37 -9.85 22.72
CA LEU A 427 9.56 -10.48 22.13
C LEU A 427 10.48 -9.50 21.35
N PRO A 428 9.99 -8.47 20.62
CA PRO A 428 10.89 -7.53 19.94
C PRO A 428 11.85 -6.80 20.89
N ILE A 429 11.44 -6.53 22.13
CA ILE A 429 12.33 -5.93 23.13
C ILE A 429 13.15 -6.99 23.85
N LEU A 430 12.56 -8.14 24.17
CA LEU A 430 13.23 -9.18 24.93
C LEU A 430 14.40 -9.79 24.14
N LEU A 431 14.27 -9.95 22.82
CA LEU A 431 15.29 -10.53 21.95
C LEU A 431 16.04 -9.50 21.09
N GLY A 432 15.50 -8.28 20.93
CA GLY A 432 15.99 -7.31 19.96
C GLY A 432 16.48 -5.99 20.55
N TYR A 433 16.24 -5.68 21.82
CA TYR A 433 16.48 -4.33 22.36
C TYR A 433 17.95 -3.89 22.30
N ASN A 434 18.85 -4.72 22.81
CA ASN A 434 20.30 -4.49 22.83
C ASN A 434 21.03 -5.02 21.58
N HIS A 435 20.32 -5.36 20.51
CA HIS A 435 20.97 -5.88 19.30
C HIS A 435 21.79 -4.75 18.63
N PRO A 436 23.08 -4.95 18.28
CA PRO A 436 23.94 -3.88 17.78
C PRO A 436 23.35 -3.09 16.60
N ASN A 437 22.72 -3.78 15.63
CA ASN A 437 22.09 -3.10 14.50
C ASN A 437 20.88 -2.24 14.88
N ASN A 438 20.11 -2.65 15.90
CA ASN A 438 19.01 -1.83 16.40
C ASN A 438 19.55 -0.58 17.09
N TRP A 439 20.62 -0.69 17.87
CA TRP A 439 21.28 0.49 18.46
C TRP A 439 21.88 1.42 17.43
N LYS A 440 22.61 0.88 16.43
CA LYS A 440 23.12 1.68 15.31
C LYS A 440 21.99 2.45 14.61
N THR A 441 20.84 1.82 14.41
CA THR A 441 19.68 2.46 13.78
C THR A 441 19.10 3.63 14.59
N ILE A 442 19.10 3.51 15.92
CA ILE A 442 18.56 4.55 16.81
C ILE A 442 19.54 5.72 16.95
N TYR A 443 20.82 5.41 17.20
CA TYR A 443 21.80 6.38 17.71
C TYR A 443 22.85 6.85 16.69
N CYS A 444 23.23 6.02 15.71
CA CYS A 444 24.13 6.50 14.67
C CYS A 444 23.36 7.48 13.76
N LYS A 445 23.89 8.69 13.63
CA LYS A 445 23.51 9.58 12.53
C LYS A 445 24.09 8.96 11.25
N LYS A 446 23.31 8.96 10.17
CA LYS A 446 23.90 8.79 8.84
C LYS A 446 24.62 10.12 8.58
N ASP A 447 25.94 10.09 8.55
CA ASP A 447 26.70 11.20 7.98
C ASP A 447 26.17 11.37 6.55
N SER A 448 25.53 12.51 6.32
CA SER A 448 24.77 12.81 5.11
C SER A 448 25.67 13.34 4.02
#